data_AF-A0A7X9DNK4-F1
#
_entry.id   AF-A0A7X9DNK4-F1
#
_cell.length_a   1.000
_cell.length_b   1.000
_cell.length_c   1.000
_cell.angle_alpha   90.00
_cell.angle_beta   90.00
_cell.angle_gamma   90.00
#
_symmetry.space_group_name_H-M   'P 1'
#
loop_
_entity.id
_entity.type
_entity.pdbx_description
1 polymer ?
#
loop_
_entity_poly.entity_id
_entity_poly.type
_entity_poly.pdbx_seq_one_letter_code
_entity_poly.pdbx_strand_id
1 'polypeptide(L)'
;MISLKHIKLQFLLSFLALMVIVPGLRAQESSLPGSEKIQAQKVAFLTNRMGLTAEEAQRFWPVYNEYDALRNQILEQRRSTSYYYTQNAAKLSEKETDAIIQKYISLQKQETDLLEKYNARFRQILPASKVMKLYVAEVEFRNFLLRQIRENKTLRNN
;
A
#
# COMPACT_ATOMS: atom_id res chain seq x y z
N MET A 1 47.76 6.08 -31.87
CA MET A 1 46.56 5.73 -32.66
C MET A 1 45.68 4.83 -31.78
N ILE A 2 44.62 5.37 -31.17
CA ILE A 2 43.79 4.62 -30.22
C ILE A 2 42.83 3.72 -31.02
N SER A 3 42.85 2.42 -30.76
CA SER A 3 42.03 1.42 -31.48
C SER A 3 40.54 1.61 -31.17
N LEU A 4 39.68 1.50 -32.20
CA LEU A 4 38.22 1.64 -32.10
C LEU A 4 37.59 0.66 -31.08
N LYS A 5 38.26 -0.47 -30.80
CA LYS A 5 37.87 -1.42 -29.75
C LYS A 5 38.04 -0.85 -28.34
N HIS A 6 39.07 -0.03 -28.11
CA HIS A 6 39.31 0.61 -26.82
C HIS A 6 38.30 1.73 -26.56
N ILE A 7 37.91 2.48 -27.58
CA ILE A 7 36.87 3.52 -27.47
C ILE A 7 35.52 2.87 -27.13
N LYS A 8 35.12 1.78 -27.80
CA LYS A 8 33.88 1.06 -27.49
C LYS A 8 33.88 0.42 -26.10
N LEU A 9 35.02 -0.10 -25.64
CA LEU A 9 35.17 -0.67 -24.29
C LEU A 9 35.13 0.42 -23.21
N GLN A 10 35.72 1.59 -23.47
CA GLN A 10 35.62 2.75 -22.59
C GLN A 10 34.18 3.30 -22.52
N PHE A 11 33.46 3.38 -23.65
CA PHE A 11 32.04 3.75 -23.65
C PHE A 11 31.16 2.71 -22.94
N LEU A 12 31.43 1.41 -23.09
CA LEU A 12 30.71 0.33 -22.40
C LEU A 12 30.94 0.38 -20.87
N LEU A 13 32.15 0.66 -20.42
CA LEU A 13 32.49 0.82 -19.00
C LEU A 13 31.92 2.11 -18.40
N SER A 14 31.86 3.19 -19.19
CA SER A 14 31.24 4.47 -18.80
C SER A 14 29.72 4.35 -18.65
N PHE A 15 29.08 3.56 -19.51
CA PHE A 15 27.63 3.29 -19.47
C PHE A 15 27.25 2.38 -18.30
N LEU A 16 28.12 1.43 -17.92
CA LEU A 16 27.93 0.57 -16.75
C LEU A 16 28.11 1.32 -15.42
N ALA A 17 29.00 2.33 -15.39
CA ALA A 17 29.25 3.14 -14.20
C ALA A 17 28.13 4.16 -13.89
N LEU A 18 27.30 4.52 -14.87
CA LEU A 18 26.21 5.49 -14.67
C LEU A 18 24.90 4.86 -14.14
N MET A 19 24.81 3.53 -14.04
CA MET A 19 23.61 2.85 -13.52
C MET A 19 23.57 2.71 -11.99
N VAL A 20 24.62 3.14 -11.26
CA VAL A 20 24.75 2.86 -9.82
C VAL A 20 24.44 4.07 -8.91
N ILE A 21 24.05 5.22 -9.45
CA ILE A 21 23.81 6.42 -8.62
C ILE A 21 22.37 6.91 -8.79
N VAL A 22 21.42 6.20 -8.18
CA VAL A 22 20.15 6.77 -7.71
C VAL A 22 20.19 6.82 -6.17
N PRO A 23 20.86 7.80 -5.55
CA PRO A 23 20.73 8.00 -4.13
C PRO A 23 19.48 8.86 -3.90
N GLY A 24 18.56 8.35 -3.07
CA GLY A 24 17.68 9.24 -2.30
C GLY A 24 16.25 9.49 -2.83
N LEU A 25 15.53 8.45 -3.25
CA LEU A 25 14.08 8.40 -3.03
C LEU A 25 13.70 7.11 -2.30
N ARG A 26 14.47 6.76 -1.26
CA ARG A 26 13.92 5.96 -0.18
C ARG A 26 13.23 6.95 0.73
N ALA A 27 11.94 7.18 0.47
CA ALA A 27 11.05 7.68 1.50
C ALA A 27 11.15 6.69 2.66
N GLN A 28 12.05 6.96 3.60
CA GLN A 28 12.10 6.23 4.86
C GLN A 28 10.94 6.77 5.69
N GLU A 29 9.73 6.37 5.30
CA GLU A 29 8.60 6.34 6.19
C GLU A 29 9.05 5.47 7.37
N SER A 30 9.05 6.04 8.57
CA SER A 30 9.46 5.37 9.80
C SER A 30 8.55 4.15 10.02
N SER A 31 8.91 3.05 9.39
CA SER A 31 8.13 1.82 9.35
C SER A 31 8.24 1.20 10.74
N LEU A 32 7.13 1.16 11.48
CA LEU A 32 7.07 0.51 12.80
C LEU A 32 7.67 -0.91 12.71
N PRO A 33 8.41 -1.40 13.71
CA PRO A 33 8.93 -2.76 13.73
C PRO A 33 7.81 -3.77 13.43
N GLY A 34 7.92 -4.48 12.30
CA GLY A 34 6.91 -5.44 11.82
C GLY A 34 6.07 -4.99 10.63
N SER A 35 6.05 -3.70 10.27
CA SER A 35 5.34 -3.20 9.08
C SER A 35 5.95 -3.72 7.77
N GLU A 36 7.28 -3.80 7.67
CA GLU A 36 7.97 -4.41 6.52
C GLU A 36 7.63 -5.89 6.36
N LYS A 37 7.55 -6.64 7.48
CA LYS A 37 7.17 -8.06 7.47
C LYS A 37 5.73 -8.24 6.99
N ILE A 38 4.81 -7.41 7.48
CA ILE A 38 3.40 -7.42 7.03
C ILE A 38 3.32 -7.08 5.55
N GLN A 39 4.10 -6.10 5.07
CA GLN A 39 4.11 -5.73 3.67
C GLN A 39 4.64 -6.85 2.78
N ALA A 40 5.72 -7.52 3.17
CA ALA A 40 6.24 -8.67 2.44
C ALA A 40 5.22 -9.82 2.40
N GLN A 41 4.53 -10.09 3.52
CA GLN A 41 3.44 -11.07 3.57
C GLN A 41 2.29 -10.68 2.64
N LYS A 42 1.91 -9.40 2.61
CA LYS A 42 0.86 -8.87 1.73
C LYS A 42 1.22 -9.07 0.26
N VAL A 43 2.44 -8.72 -0.12
CA VAL A 43 2.95 -8.90 -1.49
C VAL A 43 2.87 -10.36 -1.92
N ALA A 44 3.37 -11.27 -1.08
CA ALA A 44 3.32 -12.70 -1.37
C ALA A 44 1.87 -13.22 -1.45
N PHE A 45 1.01 -12.80 -0.52
CA PHE A 45 -0.40 -13.21 -0.45
C PHE A 45 -1.17 -12.77 -1.70
N LEU A 46 -1.08 -11.50 -2.07
CA LEU A 46 -1.81 -10.96 -3.21
C LEU A 46 -1.30 -11.55 -4.53
N THR A 47 0.02 -11.68 -4.71
CA THR A 47 0.60 -12.30 -5.92
C THR A 47 0.05 -13.70 -6.15
N ASN A 48 0.03 -14.52 -5.08
CA ASN A 48 -0.47 -15.89 -5.14
C ASN A 48 -1.98 -15.93 -5.43
N ARG A 49 -2.79 -15.14 -4.71
CA ARG A 49 -4.26 -15.16 -4.84
C ARG A 49 -4.75 -14.61 -6.17
N MET A 50 -4.07 -13.61 -6.72
CA MET A 50 -4.44 -13.02 -7.99
C MET A 50 -3.99 -13.86 -9.19
N GLY A 51 -2.94 -14.68 -9.04
CA GLY A 51 -2.35 -15.44 -10.15
C GLY A 51 -1.79 -14.51 -11.23
N LEU A 52 -0.99 -13.52 -10.81
CA LEU A 52 -0.35 -12.57 -11.72
C LEU A 52 0.78 -13.25 -12.51
N THR A 53 0.86 -12.98 -13.80
CA THR A 53 2.09 -13.25 -14.58
C THR A 53 3.17 -12.24 -14.21
N ALA A 54 4.42 -12.49 -14.61
CA ALA A 54 5.52 -11.55 -14.37
C ALA A 54 5.24 -10.16 -14.99
N GLU A 55 4.70 -10.14 -16.21
CA GLU A 55 4.38 -8.94 -16.98
C GLU A 55 3.19 -8.16 -16.39
N GLU A 56 2.20 -8.88 -15.85
CA GLU A 56 1.10 -8.27 -15.11
C GLU A 56 1.59 -7.69 -13.78
N ALA A 57 2.39 -8.44 -13.03
CA ALA A 57 2.94 -8.01 -11.75
C ALA A 57 3.77 -6.72 -11.89
N GLN A 58 4.62 -6.64 -12.93
CA GLN A 58 5.43 -5.46 -13.21
C GLN A 58 4.58 -4.19 -13.43
N ARG A 59 3.41 -4.32 -14.05
CA ARG A 59 2.48 -3.20 -14.28
C ARG A 59 1.58 -2.94 -13.07
N PHE A 60 1.22 -3.98 -12.33
CA PHE A 60 0.30 -3.96 -11.20
C PHE A 60 0.90 -3.26 -9.98
N TRP A 61 2.08 -3.68 -9.54
CA TRP A 61 2.66 -3.23 -8.27
C TRP A 61 2.82 -1.72 -8.15
N PRO A 62 3.28 -0.98 -9.19
CA PRO A 62 3.37 0.48 -9.10
C PRO A 62 2.02 1.15 -8.83
N VAL A 63 0.95 0.73 -9.53
CA VAL A 63 -0.40 1.28 -9.36
C VAL A 63 -0.99 0.89 -8.01
N TYR A 64 -0.77 -0.35 -7.59
CA TYR A 64 -1.28 -0.87 -6.34
C TYR A 64 -0.61 -0.22 -5.12
N ASN A 65 0.71 -0.02 -5.15
CA ASN A 65 1.43 0.61 -4.05
C ASN A 65 0.98 2.07 -3.84
N GLU A 66 0.73 2.79 -4.93
CA GLU A 66 0.18 4.15 -4.88
C GLU A 66 -1.23 4.17 -4.26
N TYR A 67 -2.10 3.26 -4.71
CA TYR A 67 -3.44 3.08 -4.13
C TYR A 67 -3.38 2.76 -2.64
N ASP A 68 -2.54 1.80 -2.25
CA ASP A 68 -2.46 1.32 -0.88
C ASP A 68 -1.93 2.41 0.05
N ALA A 69 -0.92 3.19 -0.38
CA ALA A 69 -0.40 4.31 0.38
C ALA A 69 -1.49 5.37 0.66
N LEU A 70 -2.20 5.81 -0.39
CA LEU A 70 -3.29 6.79 -0.25
C LEU A 70 -4.43 6.25 0.60
N ARG A 71 -4.80 4.99 0.40
CA ARG A 71 -5.84 4.33 1.19
C ARG A 71 -5.45 4.24 2.65
N ASN A 72 -4.20 3.90 2.96
CA ASN A 72 -3.70 3.82 4.32
C ASN A 72 -3.75 5.18 5.04
N GLN A 73 -3.48 6.29 4.34
CA GLN A 73 -3.65 7.63 4.89
C GLN A 73 -5.10 7.91 5.30
N ILE A 74 -6.06 7.57 4.44
CA ILE A 74 -7.50 7.72 4.75
C ILE A 74 -7.89 6.85 5.95
N LEU A 75 -7.43 5.59 5.98
CA LEU A 75 -7.72 4.67 7.08
C LEU A 75 -7.13 5.16 8.40
N GLU A 76 -5.94 5.75 8.40
CA GLU A 76 -5.34 6.34 9.59
C GLU A 76 -6.11 7.56 10.09
N GLN A 77 -6.60 8.41 9.18
CA GLN A 77 -7.47 9.52 9.54
C GLN A 77 -8.81 9.03 10.12
N ARG A 78 -9.37 7.94 9.60
CA ARG A 78 -10.58 7.32 10.16
C ARG A 78 -10.32 6.79 11.57
N ARG A 79 -9.23 6.05 11.77
CA ARG A 79 -8.83 5.51 13.08
C ARG A 79 -8.64 6.62 14.10
N SER A 80 -7.87 7.65 13.78
CA SER A 80 -7.62 8.79 14.66
C SER A 80 -8.89 9.59 14.98
N THR A 81 -9.78 9.77 14.00
CA THR A 81 -11.08 10.45 14.22
C THR A 81 -11.97 9.65 15.17
N SER A 82 -12.10 8.34 14.98
CA SER A 82 -12.85 7.49 15.90
C SER A 82 -12.21 7.42 17.29
N TYR A 83 -10.88 7.31 17.36
CA TYR A 83 -10.15 7.31 18.63
C TYR A 83 -10.35 8.61 19.40
N TYR A 84 -10.23 9.76 18.73
CA TYR A 84 -10.46 11.06 19.32
C TYR A 84 -11.85 11.18 19.95
N TYR A 85 -12.90 10.75 19.23
CA TYR A 85 -14.26 10.72 19.77
C TYR A 85 -14.35 9.83 21.01
N THR A 86 -13.90 8.58 20.93
CA THR A 86 -13.96 7.63 22.05
C THR A 86 -13.30 8.18 23.32
N GLN A 87 -12.18 8.89 23.18
CA GLN A 87 -11.43 9.44 24.31
C GLN A 87 -12.04 10.73 24.90
N ASN A 88 -12.84 11.46 24.12
CA ASN A 88 -13.33 12.79 24.50
C ASN A 88 -14.86 12.91 24.54
N ALA A 89 -15.61 11.84 24.27
CA ALA A 89 -17.07 11.86 24.08
C ALA A 89 -17.82 12.68 25.13
N ALA A 90 -17.49 12.53 26.41
CA ALA A 90 -18.15 13.24 27.51
C ALA A 90 -17.89 14.77 27.56
N LYS A 91 -16.92 15.28 26.80
CA LYS A 91 -16.47 16.68 26.80
C LYS A 91 -16.84 17.43 25.52
N LEU A 92 -17.33 16.73 24.50
CA LEU A 92 -17.64 17.31 23.21
C LEU A 92 -19.01 17.96 23.23
N SER A 93 -19.09 19.18 22.69
CA SER A 93 -20.37 19.81 22.38
C SER A 93 -21.06 19.11 21.20
N GLU A 94 -22.35 19.40 21.03
CA GLU A 94 -23.12 18.92 19.87
C GLU A 94 -22.49 19.38 18.55
N LYS A 95 -22.06 20.65 18.48
CA LYS A 95 -21.41 21.21 17.29
C LYS A 95 -20.07 20.53 16.96
N GLU A 96 -19.25 20.22 17.95
CA GLU A 96 -18.00 19.50 17.73
C GLU A 96 -18.26 18.05 17.31
N THR A 97 -19.30 17.43 17.88
CA THR A 97 -19.73 16.09 17.50
C THR A 97 -20.22 16.05 16.05
N ASP A 98 -21.01 17.04 15.61
CA ASP A 98 -21.42 17.16 14.21
C ASP A 98 -20.21 17.31 13.27
N ALA A 99 -19.22 18.14 13.63
CA ALA A 99 -18.00 18.26 12.83
C ALA A 99 -17.24 16.93 12.69
N ILE A 100 -17.21 16.10 13.74
CA ILE A 100 -16.64 14.75 13.70
C ILE A 100 -17.44 13.83 12.77
N ILE A 101 -18.78 13.90 12.83
CA ILE A 101 -19.67 13.14 11.94
C ILE A 101 -19.43 13.53 10.47
N GLN A 102 -19.37 14.83 10.16
CA GLN A 102 -19.09 15.30 8.81
C GLN A 102 -17.72 14.84 8.32
N LYS A 103 -16.69 14.88 9.18
CA LYS A 103 -15.36 14.37 8.85
C LYS A 103 -15.41 12.85 8.59
N TYR A 104 -16.12 12.09 9.40
CA TYR A 104 -16.27 10.64 9.23
C TYR A 104 -16.89 10.30 7.87
N ILE A 105 -18.01 10.96 7.52
CA ILE A 105 -18.71 10.77 6.23
C ILE A 105 -17.79 11.18 5.07
N SER A 106 -17.10 12.32 5.19
CA SER A 106 -16.16 12.77 4.16
C SER A 106 -15.04 11.77 3.92
N LEU A 107 -14.49 11.14 4.95
CA LEU A 107 -13.44 10.13 4.80
C LEU A 107 -13.96 8.87 4.12
N GLN A 108 -15.20 8.46 4.39
CA GLN A 108 -15.83 7.35 3.66
C GLN A 108 -15.99 7.66 2.18
N LYS A 109 -16.47 8.87 1.86
CA LYS A 109 -16.57 9.33 0.47
C LYS A 109 -15.21 9.31 -0.23
N GLN A 110 -14.17 9.86 0.40
CA GLN A 110 -12.82 9.86 -0.14
C GLN A 110 -12.30 8.43 -0.40
N GLU A 111 -12.59 7.47 0.48
CA GLU A 111 -12.21 6.06 0.27
C GLU A 111 -12.92 5.46 -0.96
N THR A 112 -14.21 5.75 -1.15
CA THR A 112 -14.98 5.32 -2.33
C THR A 112 -14.47 5.96 -3.61
N ASP A 113 -14.27 7.28 -3.62
CA ASP A 113 -13.75 8.02 -4.77
C ASP A 113 -12.35 7.49 -5.18
N LEU A 114 -11.52 7.17 -4.18
CA LEU A 114 -10.22 6.54 -4.40
C LEU A 114 -10.38 5.15 -5.04
N LEU A 115 -11.30 4.32 -4.53
CA LEU A 115 -11.57 3.00 -5.08
C LEU A 115 -12.02 3.07 -6.54
N GLU A 116 -12.94 3.99 -6.88
CA GLU A 116 -13.41 4.18 -8.25
C GLU A 116 -12.27 4.59 -9.19
N LYS A 117 -11.45 5.57 -8.78
CA LYS A 117 -10.29 6.05 -9.54
C LYS A 117 -9.31 4.91 -9.84
N TYR A 118 -8.96 4.11 -8.83
CA TYR A 118 -7.98 3.03 -9.03
C TYR A 118 -8.58 1.79 -9.66
N ASN A 119 -9.88 1.51 -9.51
CA ASN A 119 -10.56 0.49 -10.29
C ASN A 119 -10.38 0.76 -11.80
N ALA A 120 -10.62 1.98 -12.26
CA ALA A 120 -10.40 2.35 -13.65
C ALA A 120 -8.95 2.07 -14.10
N ARG A 121 -7.96 2.42 -13.27
CA ARG A 121 -6.53 2.15 -13.54
C ARG A 121 -6.20 0.66 -13.54
N PHE A 122 -6.71 -0.11 -12.58
CA PHE A 122 -6.49 -1.56 -12.52
C PHE A 122 -7.09 -2.27 -13.73
N ARG A 123 -8.27 -1.83 -14.20
CA ARG A 123 -8.94 -2.41 -15.39
C ARG A 123 -8.19 -2.15 -16.70
N GLN A 124 -7.29 -1.15 -16.75
CA GLN A 124 -6.41 -0.92 -17.90
C GLN A 124 -5.25 -1.92 -17.97
N ILE A 125 -4.83 -2.47 -16.83
CA ILE A 125 -3.64 -3.32 -16.73
C ILE A 125 -3.96 -4.78 -16.41
N LEU A 126 -5.19 -5.07 -15.96
CA LEU A 126 -5.65 -6.40 -15.57
C LEU A 126 -7.06 -6.73 -16.09
N PRO A 127 -7.33 -8.01 -16.41
CA PRO A 127 -8.68 -8.50 -16.67
C PRO A 127 -9.64 -8.30 -15.48
N ALA A 128 -10.94 -8.19 -15.77
CA ALA A 128 -11.98 -7.91 -14.76
C ALA A 128 -11.97 -8.94 -13.62
N SER A 129 -11.81 -10.21 -13.99
CA SER A 129 -11.74 -11.32 -13.05
C SER A 129 -10.59 -11.17 -12.06
N LYS A 130 -9.42 -10.67 -12.49
CA LYS A 130 -8.26 -10.43 -11.61
C LYS A 130 -8.46 -9.20 -10.74
N VAL A 131 -9.10 -8.16 -11.23
CA VAL A 131 -9.47 -6.99 -10.40
C VAL A 131 -10.45 -7.40 -9.30
N MET A 132 -11.44 -8.24 -9.60
CA MET A 132 -12.34 -8.75 -8.55
C MET A 132 -11.59 -9.63 -7.53
N LYS A 133 -10.66 -10.49 -7.99
CA LYS A 133 -9.79 -11.28 -7.11
C LYS A 133 -8.95 -10.42 -6.18
N LEU A 134 -8.44 -9.27 -6.64
CA LEU A 134 -7.74 -8.32 -5.79
C LEU A 134 -8.61 -7.90 -4.59
N TYR A 135 -9.85 -7.47 -4.86
CA TYR A 135 -10.75 -7.00 -3.80
C TYR A 135 -11.08 -8.07 -2.77
N VAL A 136 -11.28 -9.31 -3.23
CA VAL A 136 -11.48 -10.45 -2.34
C VAL A 136 -10.20 -10.73 -1.53
N ALA A 137 -9.03 -10.78 -2.19
CA ALA A 137 -7.75 -11.08 -1.56
C ALA A 137 -7.36 -10.05 -0.49
N GLU A 138 -7.71 -8.77 -0.67
CA GLU A 138 -7.52 -7.72 0.33
C GLU A 138 -8.33 -7.94 1.61
N VAL A 139 -9.58 -8.37 1.45
CA VAL A 139 -10.45 -8.73 2.58
C VAL A 139 -9.92 -9.97 3.29
N GLU A 140 -9.52 -10.99 2.52
CA GLU A 140 -8.93 -12.22 3.05
C GLU A 140 -7.63 -11.95 3.82
N PHE A 141 -6.74 -11.12 3.28
CA PHE A 141 -5.48 -10.77 3.92
C PHE A 141 -5.70 -10.03 5.23
N ARG A 142 -6.64 -9.07 5.27
CA ARG A 142 -7.02 -8.39 6.51
C ARG A 142 -7.53 -9.37 7.56
N ASN A 143 -8.39 -10.30 7.17
CA ASN A 143 -8.92 -11.32 8.09
C ASN A 143 -7.82 -12.26 8.58
N PHE A 144 -6.89 -12.63 7.71
CA PHE A 144 -5.70 -13.40 8.05
C PHE A 144 -4.86 -12.70 9.13
N LEU A 145 -4.53 -11.42 8.94
CA LEU A 145 -3.78 -10.64 9.93
C LEU A 145 -4.52 -10.56 11.28
N LEU A 146 -5.84 -10.37 11.27
CA LEU A 146 -6.63 -10.32 12.51
C LEU A 146 -6.58 -11.64 13.29
N ARG A 147 -6.58 -12.79 12.59
CA ARG A 147 -6.43 -14.11 13.23
C ARG A 147 -5.03 -14.26 13.83
N GLN A 148 -3.98 -13.93 13.08
CA GLN A 148 -2.61 -13.99 13.59
C GLN A 148 -2.40 -13.11 14.84
N ILE A 149 -2.99 -11.91 14.87
CA ILE A 149 -2.91 -11.02 16.04
C ILE A 149 -3.59 -11.65 17.26
N ARG A 150 -4.74 -12.32 17.07
CA ARG A 150 -5.45 -12.99 18.17
C ARG A 150 -4.67 -14.19 18.70
N GLU A 151 -4.16 -15.03 17.81
CA GLU A 151 -3.36 -16.22 18.17
C GLU A 151 -2.08 -15.83 18.93
N ASN A 152 -1.35 -14.81 18.45
CA ASN A 152 -0.16 -14.31 19.11
C ASN A 152 -0.44 -13.74 20.52
N LYS A 153 -1.62 -13.12 20.73
CA LYS A 153 -2.03 -12.66 22.07
C LYS A 153 -2.29 -13.83 23.01
N THR A 154 -2.94 -14.90 22.54
CA THR A 154 -3.17 -16.11 23.34
C THR A 154 -1.87 -16.78 23.75
N LEU A 155 -0.90 -16.90 22.83
CA LEU A 155 0.40 -17.52 23.12
C LEU A 155 1.27 -16.73 24.10
N ARG A 156 1.09 -15.40 24.20
CA ARG A 156 1.84 -14.55 25.15
C ARG A 156 1.23 -14.53 26.55
N ASN A 157 -0.04 -14.94 26.69
CA ASN A 157 -0.78 -14.94 27.95
C ASN A 157 -0.82 -16.33 28.63
N ASN A 158 -0.19 -17.33 28.02
CA ASN A 158 0.03 -18.68 28.55
C ASN A 158 1.53 -18.87 28.83
#